data_AF-A0A9X3B478-F1
#
_entry.id   AF-A0A9X3B478-F1
#
_cell.length_a   1.000
_cell.length_b   1.000
_cell.length_c   1.000
_cell.angle_alpha   90.00
_cell.angle_beta   90.00
_cell.angle_gamma   90.00
#
_symmetry.space_group_name_H-M   'P 1'
#
loop_
_entity.id
_entity.type
_entity.pdbx_description
1 polymer ?
#
loop_
_entity_poly.entity_id
_entity_poly.type
_entity_poly.pdbx_seq_one_letter_code
_entity_poly.pdbx_strand_id
1 'polypeptide(L)'
;MAAQGRNTALKTGWPFASRLRWRHIILLVLIGVMLISSLASIASTHMTRVQYARFQELESERDSLQTVWGRLLLEESTWSAPARVEDMAVKRLDMRVPDVDDVEVIRP
;
A
#
# COMPACT_ATOMS: atom_id res chain seq x y z
N MET A 1 -33.88 52.51 69.49
CA MET A 1 -33.89 53.31 68.24
C MET A 1 -32.43 53.46 67.81
N ALA A 2 -31.95 52.57 66.94
CA ALA A 2 -31.82 52.76 65.48
C ALA A 2 -30.57 53.61 65.13
N ALA A 3 -29.63 53.21 64.29
CA ALA A 3 -29.58 52.10 63.36
C ALA A 3 -28.13 51.69 63.04
N GLN A 4 -27.92 50.37 63.02
CA GLN A 4 -27.01 49.57 62.21
C GLN A 4 -25.88 50.29 61.44
N GLY A 5 -24.64 49.95 61.80
CA GLY A 5 -23.44 50.31 61.05
C GLY A 5 -23.48 49.85 59.58
N ARG A 6 -22.90 50.72 58.74
CA ARG A 6 -22.67 50.55 57.30
C ARG A 6 -21.92 49.25 56.99
N ASN A 7 -22.64 48.27 56.45
CA ASN A 7 -22.05 47.08 55.83
C ASN A 7 -22.07 47.21 54.30
N THR A 8 -21.27 48.13 53.77
CA THR A 8 -20.90 48.09 52.34
C THR A 8 -19.71 47.16 52.19
N ALA A 9 -19.97 45.85 52.22
CA ALA A 9 -19.03 44.86 51.74
C ALA A 9 -18.90 45.06 50.23
N LEU A 10 -17.85 45.79 49.83
CA LEU A 10 -17.40 45.90 48.44
C LEU A 10 -17.14 44.49 47.92
N LYS A 11 -18.13 43.92 47.22
CA LYS A 11 -17.94 42.74 46.38
C LYS A 11 -17.11 43.14 45.16
N THR A 12 -15.82 43.38 45.35
CA THR A 12 -14.83 43.50 44.27
C THR A 12 -14.47 42.11 43.77
N GLY A 13 -15.41 41.49 43.05
CA GLY A 13 -15.11 40.32 42.22
C GLY A 13 -14.43 40.77 40.94
N TRP A 14 -13.09 40.73 40.89
CA TRP A 14 -12.31 41.13 39.72
C TRP A 14 -12.57 40.15 38.54
N PRO A 15 -13.22 40.55 37.43
CA PRO A 15 -13.64 39.63 36.37
C PRO A 15 -12.48 39.12 35.49
N PHE A 16 -11.27 39.66 35.66
CA PHE A 16 -10.10 39.30 34.85
C PHE A 16 -9.32 38.10 35.40
N ALA A 17 -9.38 37.84 36.72
CA ALA A 17 -8.68 36.71 37.33
C ALA A 17 -9.24 35.36 36.86
N SER A 18 -10.56 35.28 36.60
CA SER A 18 -11.20 34.08 36.05
C SER A 18 -10.81 33.83 34.59
N ARG A 19 -10.73 34.89 33.76
CA ARG A 19 -10.28 34.78 32.37
C ARG A 19 -8.83 34.30 32.27
N LEU A 20 -7.96 34.73 33.18
CA LEU A 20 -6.55 34.29 33.19
C LEU A 20 -6.42 32.80 33.54
N ARG A 21 -7.18 32.31 34.54
CA ARG A 21 -7.23 30.88 34.90
C ARG A 21 -7.75 29.99 33.77
N TRP A 22 -8.80 30.43 33.07
CA TRP A 22 -9.38 29.66 31.96
C TRP A 22 -8.42 29.52 30.79
N ARG A 23 -7.67 30.59 30.46
CA ARG A 23 -6.64 30.55 29.40
C ARG A 23 -5.58 29.48 29.66
N HIS A 24 -5.15 29.29 30.90
CA HIS A 24 -4.14 28.29 31.24
C HIS A 24 -4.65 26.86 31.09
N ILE A 25 -5.93 26.61 31.44
CA ILE A 25 -6.56 25.29 31.21
C ILE A 25 -6.60 24.98 29.72
N ILE A 26 -7.01 25.94 28.88
CA ILE A 26 -7.02 25.74 27.42
C ILE A 26 -5.61 25.43 26.89
N LEU A 27 -4.59 26.15 27.35
CA LEU A 27 -3.20 25.91 26.92
C LEU A 27 -2.71 24.50 27.31
N LEU A 28 -3.00 24.05 28.54
CA LEU A 28 -2.62 22.71 28.98
C LEU A 28 -3.32 21.62 28.16
N VAL A 29 -4.61 21.80 27.85
CA VAL A 29 -5.35 20.88 26.98
C VAL A 29 -4.75 20.85 25.58
N LEU A 30 -4.40 22.01 25.02
CA LEU A 30 -3.80 22.10 23.68
C LEU A 30 -2.45 21.37 23.62
N ILE A 31 -1.60 21.56 24.64
CA ILE A 31 -0.32 20.84 24.77
C ILE A 31 -0.58 19.33 24.87
N GLY A 32 -1.54 18.91 25.68
CA GLY A 32 -1.91 17.49 25.80
C GLY A 32 -2.33 16.89 24.46
N VAL A 33 -3.21 17.56 23.72
CA VAL A 33 -3.66 17.12 22.39
C VAL A 33 -2.49 17.04 21.41
N MET A 34 -1.58 18.02 21.44
CA MET A 34 -0.41 18.04 20.55
C MET A 34 0.56 16.89 20.84
N LEU A 35 0.80 16.57 22.11
CA LEU A 35 1.62 15.42 22.52
C LEU A 35 0.98 14.10 22.09
N ILE A 36 -0.33 13.93 22.33
CA ILE A 36 -1.07 12.74 21.90
C ILE A 36 -1.01 12.59 20.38
N SER A 37 -1.19 13.68 19.63
CA SER A 37 -1.13 13.69 18.17
C SER A 37 0.26 13.29 17.66
N SER A 38 1.32 13.81 18.28
CA SER A 38 2.69 13.45 17.95
C SER A 38 2.95 11.95 18.19
N LEU A 39 2.54 11.43 19.34
CA LEU A 39 2.71 10.02 19.68
C LEU A 39 1.91 9.10 18.74
N ALA A 40 0.67 9.49 18.41
CA ALA A 40 -0.18 8.77 17.47
C ALA A 40 0.43 8.74 16.06
N SER A 41 1.01 9.85 15.60
CA SER A 41 1.70 9.92 14.31
C SER A 41 2.92 8.97 14.25
N ILE A 42 3.71 8.92 15.32
CA ILE A 42 4.87 8.01 15.43
C ILE A 42 4.40 6.55 15.43
N ALA A 43 3.38 6.23 16.22
CA ALA A 43 2.81 4.88 16.29
C ALA A 43 2.23 4.44 14.93
N SER A 44 1.52 5.34 14.24
CA SER A 44 1.02 5.10 12.89
C SER A 44 2.16 4.80 11.92
N THR A 45 3.22 5.60 11.95
CA THR A 45 4.40 5.39 11.09
C THR A 45 5.07 4.05 11.36
N HIS A 46 5.24 3.67 12.63
CA HIS A 46 5.81 2.38 13.00
C HIS A 46 4.95 1.21 12.50
N MET A 47 3.63 1.27 12.72
CA MET A 47 2.70 0.24 12.22
C MET A 47 2.77 0.14 10.69
N THR A 48 2.77 1.27 9.99
CA THR A 48 2.91 1.31 8.54
C THR A 48 4.19 0.62 8.07
N ARG A 49 5.35 0.90 8.69
CA ARG A 49 6.61 0.25 8.32
C ARG A 49 6.55 -1.27 8.49
N VAL A 50 5.96 -1.77 9.57
CA VAL A 50 5.84 -3.21 9.83
C VAL A 50 4.95 -3.90 8.80
N GLN A 51 3.79 -3.32 8.50
CA GLN A 51 2.87 -3.88 7.50
C GLN A 51 3.49 -3.83 6.10
N TYR A 52 4.18 -2.74 5.78
CA TYR A 52 4.86 -2.57 4.50
C TYR A 52 6.02 -3.55 4.32
N ALA A 53 6.78 -3.82 5.39
CA ALA A 53 7.85 -4.82 5.34
C ALA A 53 7.31 -6.22 5.02
N ARG A 54 6.18 -6.62 5.63
CA ARG A 54 5.52 -7.89 5.32
C ARG A 54 5.03 -7.94 3.87
N PHE A 55 4.41 -6.87 3.40
CA PHE A 55 3.97 -6.78 2.01
C PHE A 55 5.14 -6.95 1.04
N GLN A 56 6.28 -6.31 1.33
CA GLN A 56 7.49 -6.39 0.51
C GLN A 56 8.11 -7.79 0.48
N GLU A 57 8.02 -8.54 1.58
CA GLU A 57 8.47 -9.93 1.63
C GLU A 57 7.67 -10.82 0.69
N LEU A 58 6.33 -10.72 0.73
CA LEU A 58 5.45 -11.47 -0.17
C LEU A 58 5.65 -11.06 -1.63
N GLU A 59 5.82 -9.76 -1.90
CA GLU A 59 6.08 -9.25 -3.24
C GLU A 59 7.41 -9.79 -3.79
N SER A 60 8.46 -9.81 -2.96
CA SER A 60 9.75 -10.39 -3.33
C SER A 60 9.66 -11.89 -3.63
N GLU A 61 8.87 -12.64 -2.85
CA GLU A 61 8.63 -14.06 -3.11
C GLU A 61 7.93 -14.26 -4.47
N ARG A 62 6.87 -13.48 -4.72
CA ARG A 62 6.15 -13.51 -6.00
C ARG A 62 7.06 -13.20 -7.18
N ASP A 63 7.89 -12.17 -7.09
CA ASP A 63 8.80 -11.77 -8.17
C ASP A 63 9.86 -12.86 -8.45
N SER A 64 10.34 -13.53 -7.40
CA SER A 64 11.24 -14.68 -7.55
C SER A 64 10.57 -15.84 -8.30
N LEU A 65 9.32 -16.17 -7.96
CA LEU A 65 8.53 -17.20 -8.63
C LEU A 65 8.24 -16.83 -10.08
N GLN A 66 7.91 -15.57 -10.37
CA GLN A 66 7.69 -15.09 -11.73
C GLN A 66 8.96 -15.20 -12.59
N THR A 67 10.13 -14.94 -12.01
CA THR A 67 11.41 -15.12 -12.69
C THR A 67 11.65 -16.58 -13.07
N VAL A 68 11.42 -17.50 -12.12
CA VAL A 68 11.55 -18.95 -12.37
C VAL A 68 10.53 -19.42 -13.41
N TRP A 69 9.29 -18.94 -13.31
CA TRP A 69 8.24 -19.24 -14.28
C TRP A 69 8.60 -18.75 -15.68
N GLY A 70 9.11 -17.53 -15.82
CA GLY A 70 9.57 -17.00 -17.10
C GLY A 70 10.70 -17.84 -17.70
N ARG A 71 11.64 -18.28 -16.86
CA ARG A 71 12.71 -19.20 -17.29
C ARG A 71 12.16 -20.54 -17.76
N LEU A 72 11.22 -21.13 -17.03
CA LEU A 72 10.54 -22.37 -17.42
C LEU A 72 9.78 -22.22 -18.74
N LEU A 73 9.11 -21.08 -18.96
CA LEU A 73 8.38 -20.82 -20.20
C LEU A 73 9.32 -20.68 -21.41
N LEU A 74 10.50 -20.09 -21.20
CA LEU A 74 11.54 -20.02 -22.22
C LEU A 74 12.12 -21.41 -22.52
N GLU A 75 12.32 -22.23 -21.50
CA GLU A 75 12.67 -23.64 -21.67
C GLU A 75 11.57 -24.36 -22.47
N GLU A 76 10.30 -24.26 -22.08
CA GLU A 76 9.18 -24.90 -22.79
C GLU A 76 9.04 -24.44 -24.24
N SER A 77 9.14 -23.13 -24.52
CA SER A 77 9.06 -22.62 -25.90
C SER A 77 10.21 -23.09 -26.79
N THR A 78 11.37 -23.39 -26.19
CA THR A 78 12.50 -24.00 -26.91
C THR A 78 12.23 -25.48 -27.23
N TRP A 79 11.51 -26.20 -26.36
CA TRP A 79 11.15 -27.61 -26.56
C TRP A 79 9.88 -27.82 -27.42
N SER A 80 9.00 -26.82 -27.43
CA SER A 80 7.81 -26.71 -28.29
C SER A 80 8.10 -25.99 -29.62
N ALA A 81 9.36 -25.64 -29.88
CA ALA A 81 9.76 -25.09 -31.17
C ALA A 81 9.31 -26.06 -32.30
N PRO A 82 8.69 -25.56 -33.38
CA PRO A 82 8.14 -26.35 -34.48
C PRO A 82 9.11 -27.39 -35.05
N ALA A 83 10.41 -27.17 -34.87
CA ALA A 83 11.51 -28.07 -35.22
C ALA A 83 11.31 -29.52 -34.76
N ARG A 84 10.69 -29.80 -33.60
CA ARG A 84 10.48 -31.19 -33.16
C ARG A 84 9.30 -31.86 -33.88
N VAL A 85 8.26 -31.10 -34.20
CA VAL A 85 7.13 -31.57 -35.01
C VAL A 85 7.59 -31.78 -36.46
N GLU A 86 8.40 -30.86 -36.97
CA GLU A 86 9.01 -30.92 -38.30
C GLU A 86 10.00 -32.09 -38.43
N ASP A 87 10.88 -32.31 -37.45
CA ASP A 87 11.80 -33.46 -37.45
C ASP A 87 11.05 -34.80 -37.36
N MET A 88 9.96 -34.87 -36.58
CA MET A 88 9.10 -36.06 -36.57
C MET A 88 8.32 -36.23 -37.88
N ALA A 89 7.82 -35.16 -38.50
CA ALA A 89 7.11 -35.23 -39.77
C ALA A 89 8.02 -35.68 -40.90
N VAL A 90 9.26 -35.17 -40.95
CA VAL A 90 10.26 -35.59 -41.93
C VAL A 90 10.73 -37.01 -41.67
N LYS A 91 11.11 -37.37 -40.42
CA LYS A 91 11.72 -38.68 -40.14
C LYS A 91 10.73 -39.85 -40.00
N ARG A 92 9.52 -39.61 -39.47
CA ARG A 92 8.53 -40.69 -39.22
C ARG A 92 7.44 -40.76 -40.27
N LEU A 93 7.12 -39.64 -40.93
CA LEU A 93 6.02 -39.56 -41.90
C LEU A 93 6.53 -39.32 -43.34
N ASP A 94 7.85 -39.21 -43.53
CA ASP A 94 8.49 -38.91 -44.83
C ASP A 94 7.90 -37.67 -45.53
N MET A 95 7.38 -36.72 -44.72
CA MET A 95 6.78 -35.51 -45.26
C MET A 95 7.87 -34.60 -45.82
N ARG A 96 7.72 -34.22 -47.08
CA ARG A 96 8.53 -33.22 -47.78
C ARG A 96 7.69 -32.00 -48.12
N VAL A 97 8.31 -30.82 -48.19
CA VAL A 97 7.62 -29.60 -48.66
C VAL A 97 7.28 -29.80 -50.14
N PRO A 98 6.00 -29.70 -50.55
CA PRO A 98 5.59 -29.89 -51.93
C PRO A 98 6.14 -28.77 -52.82
N ASP A 99 6.53 -29.13 -54.05
CA ASP A 99 6.99 -28.16 -55.05
C ASP A 99 5.80 -27.38 -55.62
N VAL A 100 6.05 -26.26 -56.29
CA VAL A 100 5.01 -25.37 -56.85
C VAL A 100 4.07 -26.11 -57.80
N ASP A 101 4.57 -27.17 -58.45
CA ASP A 101 3.81 -28.01 -59.39
C ASP A 101 2.84 -29.00 -58.71
N ASP A 102 2.97 -29.24 -57.39
CA ASP A 102 2.13 -30.18 -56.61
C ASP A 102 0.93 -29.48 -55.91
N VAL A 103 0.73 -28.18 -56.13
CA VAL A 103 -0.31 -27.38 -55.44
C VAL A 103 -1.51 -27.13 -56.35
N GLU A 104 -2.62 -27.84 -56.11
CA GLU A 104 -3.90 -27.62 -56.81
C GLU A 104 -4.89 -26.82 -55.95
N VAL A 105 -5.27 -25.63 -56.43
CA VAL A 105 -6.21 -24.73 -55.73
C VAL A 105 -7.64 -25.03 -56.15
N ILE A 106 -8.39 -25.68 -55.26
CA ILE A 106 -9.82 -25.91 -55.46
C ILE A 106 -10.59 -24.64 -55.08
N ARG A 107 -11.27 -24.02 -56.05
CA ARG A 107 -12.16 -22.88 -55.82
C ARG A 107 -13.53 -23.39 -55.35
N PRO A 108 -14.15 -22.73 -54.36
CA PRO A 108 -15.44 -23.15 -53.79
C PRO A 108 -16.60 -23.06 -54.77
#